data_AF-A0A6M2DZU1-F1
#
_entry.id   AF-A0A6M2DZU1-F1
#
_cell.length_a   1.000
_cell.length_b   1.000
_cell.length_c   1.000
_cell.angle_alpha   90.00
_cell.angle_beta   90.00
_cell.angle_gamma   90.00
#
_symmetry.space_group_name_H-M   'P 1'
#
loop_
_entity.id
_entity.type
_entity.pdbx_description
1 polymer ?
#
loop_
_entity_poly.entity_id
_entity_poly.type
_entity_poly.pdbx_seq_one_letter_code
_entity_poly.pdbx_strand_id
1 'polypeptide(L)'
;MISSAVMGICLAALGYYFRVQASGQEVSTLGWLPLSSLVLFIVAFCIAYGPVPWMIMGEVFSADVKGAACSLTVLASWSFVFLVTKVFPTMNETLGSDITFWIFTFMMVVATAFVFFLVPETKDKSLAEVQDELRGHQSRTS
;
A
#
# COMPACT_ATOMS: atom_id res chain seq x y z
N MET A 1 4.55 -7.57 4.40
CA MET A 1 5.42 -7.00 5.45
C MET A 1 6.76 -6.48 4.95
N ILE A 2 7.57 -7.28 4.24
CA ILE A 2 8.89 -6.81 3.72
C ILE A 2 8.71 -5.61 2.77
N SER A 3 7.78 -5.70 1.82
CA SER A 3 7.55 -4.61 0.86
C SER A 3 6.99 -3.34 1.50
N SER A 4 6.13 -3.46 2.52
CA SER A 4 5.60 -2.29 3.25
C SER A 4 6.70 -1.59 4.06
N ALA A 5 7.64 -2.34 4.64
CA ALA A 5 8.81 -1.77 5.30
C ALA A 5 9.72 -1.04 4.30
N VAL A 6 10.00 -1.65 3.14
CA VAL A 6 10.81 -1.03 2.07
C VAL A 6 10.15 0.26 1.57
N MET A 7 8.85 0.23 1.31
CA MET A 7 8.09 1.43 0.88
C MET A 7 8.11 2.54 1.92
N GLY A 8 7.98 2.21 3.21
CA GLY A 8 8.07 3.18 4.31
C GLY A 8 9.45 3.84 4.41
N ILE A 9 10.53 3.07 4.24
CA ILE A 9 11.90 3.58 4.25
C ILE A 9 12.13 4.53 3.06
N CYS A 10 11.63 4.18 1.86
CA CYS A 10 11.74 5.04 0.68
C CYS A 10 11.01 6.37 0.85
N LEU A 11 9.82 6.36 1.47
CA LEU A 11 9.06 7.58 1.76
C LEU A 11 9.72 8.44 2.84
N ALA A 12 10.26 7.84 3.90
CA ALA A 12 11.01 8.54 4.93
C ALA A 12 12.28 9.21 4.36
N ALA A 13 12.99 8.54 3.45
CA ALA A 13 14.14 9.10 2.75
C ALA A 13 13.76 10.31 1.88
N LEU A 14 12.63 10.24 1.18
CA LEU A 14 12.06 11.36 0.41
C LEU A 14 11.67 12.54 1.31
N GLY A 15 10.96 12.29 2.42
CA GLY A 15 10.56 13.33 3.36
C GLY A 15 11.76 14.03 4.02
N TYR A 16 12.83 13.28 4.32
CA TYR A 16 14.08 13.84 4.81
C TYR A 16 14.76 14.72 3.74
N TYR A 17 14.84 14.25 2.50
CA TYR A 17 15.42 15.01 1.39
C TYR A 17 14.73 16.36 1.18
N PHE A 18 13.40 16.37 1.11
CA PHE A 18 12.64 17.61 0.91
C PHE A 18 12.74 18.56 2.10
N ARG A 19 12.86 18.05 3.33
CA ARG A 19 13.06 18.87 4.53
C ARG A 19 14.43 19.56 4.55
N VAL A 20 15.48 18.86 4.12
CA VAL A 20 16.84 19.43 3.98
C VAL A 20 16.86 20.49 2.88
N GLN A 21 16.18 20.23 1.76
CA GLN A 21 16.01 21.20 0.67
C GLN A 21 15.24 22.46 1.14
N ALA A 22 14.16 22.28 1.92
CA ALA A 22 13.37 23.39 2.48
C ALA A 22 14.15 24.22 3.51
N SER A 23 15.15 23.63 4.16
CA SER A 23 16.03 24.30 5.12
C SER A 23 17.14 25.15 4.45
N GLY A 24 17.15 25.22 3.11
CA GLY A 24 18.10 26.04 2.35
C GLY A 24 19.51 25.48 2.24
N GLN A 25 19.73 24.20 2.59
CA GLN A 25 21.01 23.53 2.38
C GLN A 25 21.14 23.07 0.93
N GLU A 26 22.37 23.12 0.39
CA GLU A 26 22.68 22.56 -0.93
C GLU A 26 22.40 21.04 -0.94
N VAL A 27 21.39 20.63 -1.71
CA VAL A 27 21.02 19.22 -1.95
C VAL A 27 21.55 18.71 -3.29
N SER A 28 22.47 19.44 -3.93
CA SER A 28 23.05 19.13 -5.24
C SER A 28 23.69 17.73 -5.30
N THR A 29 24.30 17.25 -4.20
CA THR A 29 24.85 15.89 -4.10
C THR A 29 23.78 14.81 -3.89
N LEU A 30 22.59 15.18 -3.40
CA LEU A 30 21.50 14.26 -3.06
C LEU A 30 20.41 14.20 -4.13
N GLY A 31 20.54 14.91 -5.25
CA GLY A 31 19.51 14.99 -6.30
C GLY A 31 19.08 13.66 -6.94
N TRP A 32 19.89 12.59 -6.80
CA TRP A 32 19.55 11.24 -7.26
C TRP A 32 18.66 10.47 -6.26
N LEU A 33 18.64 10.89 -5.00
CA LEU A 33 17.95 10.20 -3.91
C LEU A 33 16.41 10.17 -4.09
N PRO A 34 15.74 11.25 -4.54
CA PRO A 34 14.29 11.23 -4.73
C PRO A 34 13.87 10.26 -5.83
N LEU A 35 14.59 10.29 -6.96
CA LEU A 35 14.28 9.45 -8.11
C LEU A 35 14.49 7.96 -7.79
N SER A 36 15.63 7.62 -7.18
CA SER A 36 15.93 6.25 -6.79
C SER A 36 14.94 5.72 -5.74
N SER A 37 14.58 6.54 -4.75
CA SER A 37 13.59 6.18 -3.72
C SER A 37 12.20 5.95 -4.31
N LEU A 38 11.77 6.78 -5.27
CA LEU A 38 10.50 6.60 -5.95
C LEU A 38 10.48 5.32 -6.79
N VAL A 39 11.56 5.03 -7.52
CA VAL A 39 11.66 3.80 -8.33
C VAL A 39 11.60 2.55 -7.43
N LEU A 40 12.35 2.54 -6.32
CA LEU A 40 12.32 1.44 -5.36
C LEU A 40 10.94 1.27 -4.72
N PHE A 41 10.27 2.38 -4.40
CA PHE A 41 8.89 2.36 -3.90
C PHE A 41 7.94 1.71 -4.92
N ILE A 42 8.02 2.09 -6.20
CA ILE A 42 7.17 1.53 -7.25
C ILE A 42 7.44 0.04 -7.43
N VAL A 43 8.70 -0.39 -7.45
CA VAL A 43 9.06 -1.81 -7.57
C VAL A 43 8.51 -2.61 -6.39
N ALA A 44 8.71 -2.13 -5.15
CA ALA A 44 8.19 -2.80 -3.96
C ALA A 44 6.65 -2.85 -3.94
N PHE A 45 5.99 -1.78 -4.41
CA PHE A 45 4.54 -1.72 -4.58
C PHE A 45 4.05 -2.75 -5.60
N CYS A 46 4.67 -2.82 -6.78
CA CYS A 46 4.31 -3.78 -7.82
C CYS A 46 4.43 -5.23 -7.37
N ILE A 47 5.42 -5.56 -6.54
CA ILE A 47 5.62 -6.93 -6.04
C ILE A 47 4.57 -7.30 -4.99
N ALA A 48 4.19 -6.38 -4.10
CA ALA A 48 3.24 -6.68 -3.03
C ALA A 48 1.81 -6.27 -3.38
N TYR A 49 1.56 -4.98 -3.53
CA TYR A 49 0.23 -4.43 -3.71
C TYR A 49 -0.30 -4.55 -5.15
N GLY A 50 0.57 -4.88 -6.11
CA GLY A 50 0.22 -5.15 -7.50
C GLY A 50 -0.68 -6.39 -7.66
N PRO A 51 -0.23 -7.60 -7.29
CA PRO A 51 -1.00 -8.84 -7.50
C PRO A 51 -1.85 -9.26 -6.30
N VAL A 52 -1.45 -8.93 -5.06
CA VAL A 52 -2.05 -9.52 -3.85
C VAL A 52 -3.53 -9.16 -3.65
N PRO A 53 -3.99 -7.90 -3.79
CA PRO A 53 -5.40 -7.57 -3.64
C PRO A 53 -6.28 -8.27 -4.67
N TRP A 54 -5.80 -8.40 -5.91
CA TRP A 54 -6.53 -9.07 -7.00
C TRP A 54 -6.62 -10.57 -6.78
N MET A 55 -5.57 -11.19 -6.24
CA MET A 55 -5.54 -12.60 -5.87
C MET A 55 -6.52 -12.89 -4.73
N ILE A 56 -6.49 -12.09 -3.65
CA ILE A 56 -7.39 -12.24 -2.50
C ILE A 56 -8.86 -12.03 -2.92
N MET A 57 -9.16 -11.05 -3.78
CA MET A 57 -10.50 -10.90 -4.35
C MET A 57 -10.95 -12.15 -5.13
N GLY A 58 -10.01 -12.85 -5.78
CA GLY A 58 -10.26 -14.10 -6.47
C GLY A 58 -10.66 -15.26 -5.54
N GLU A 59 -10.15 -15.23 -4.31
CA GLU A 59 -10.18 -16.33 -3.33
C GLU A 59 -11.25 -16.17 -2.24
N VAL A 60 -11.55 -14.93 -1.84
CA VAL A 60 -12.49 -14.61 -0.75
C VAL A 60 -13.95 -14.62 -1.22
N PHE A 61 -14.23 -14.29 -2.48
CA PHE A 61 -15.59 -14.18 -2.98
C PHE A 61 -16.08 -15.49 -3.63
N SER A 62 -17.19 -16.03 -3.12
CA SER A 62 -17.94 -17.12 -3.75
C SER A 62 -18.43 -16.73 -5.16
N ALA A 63 -18.49 -17.69 -6.07
CA ALA A 63 -18.75 -17.47 -7.51
C ALA A 63 -20.01 -16.63 -7.79
N ASP A 64 -21.03 -16.75 -6.94
CA ASP A 64 -22.33 -16.08 -7.10
C ASP A 64 -22.29 -14.57 -6.84
N VAL A 65 -21.36 -14.09 -6.02
CA VAL A 65 -21.22 -12.66 -5.66
C VAL A 65 -19.96 -12.00 -6.20
N LYS A 66 -19.04 -12.81 -6.76
CA LYS A 66 -17.72 -12.39 -7.24
C LYS A 66 -17.80 -11.24 -8.24
N GLY A 67 -18.75 -11.28 -9.18
CA GLY A 67 -18.91 -10.23 -10.20
C GLY A 67 -19.19 -8.85 -9.60
N ALA A 68 -20.17 -8.76 -8.70
CA ALA A 68 -20.56 -7.49 -8.07
C ALA A 68 -19.51 -7.01 -7.05
N ALA A 69 -18.99 -7.90 -6.21
CA ALA A 69 -18.01 -7.57 -5.20
C ALA A 69 -16.66 -7.13 -5.79
N CYS A 70 -16.17 -7.81 -6.84
CA CYS A 70 -14.99 -7.36 -7.56
C CYS A 70 -15.23 -6.00 -8.19
N SER A 71 -16.35 -5.79 -8.89
CA SER A 71 -16.65 -4.51 -9.55
C SER A 71 -16.67 -3.33 -8.57
N LEU A 72 -17.28 -3.51 -7.39
CA LEU A 72 -17.30 -2.50 -6.34
C LEU A 72 -15.90 -2.21 -5.78
N THR A 73 -15.09 -3.25 -5.59
CA THR A 73 -13.72 -3.11 -5.09
C THR A 73 -12.82 -2.40 -6.10
N VAL A 74 -12.94 -2.74 -7.39
CA VAL A 74 -12.25 -2.05 -8.49
C VAL A 74 -12.68 -0.59 -8.52
N LEU A 75 -13.99 -0.32 -8.48
CA LEU A 75 -14.52 1.04 -8.49
C LEU A 75 -13.99 1.87 -7.32
N ALA A 76 -14.00 1.32 -6.11
CA ALA A 76 -13.46 1.99 -4.92
C ALA A 76 -11.96 2.27 -5.09
N SER A 77 -11.19 1.28 -5.53
CA SER A 77 -9.74 1.40 -5.75
C SER A 77 -9.41 2.52 -6.75
N TRP A 78 -10.07 2.53 -7.91
CA TRP A 78 -9.88 3.57 -8.92
C TRP A 78 -10.38 4.94 -8.47
N SER A 79 -11.43 5.00 -7.65
CA SER A 79 -11.92 6.25 -7.06
C SER A 79 -10.88 6.87 -6.14
N PHE A 80 -10.23 6.07 -5.29
CA PHE A 80 -9.12 6.55 -4.45
C PHE A 80 -7.92 7.00 -5.27
N VAL A 81 -7.54 6.23 -6.31
CA VAL A 81 -6.45 6.63 -7.23
C VAL A 81 -6.76 7.97 -7.89
N PHE A 82 -7.98 8.17 -8.38
CA PHE A 82 -8.41 9.43 -8.96
C PHE A 82 -8.34 10.57 -7.94
N LEU A 83 -8.86 10.36 -6.74
CA LEU A 83 -8.84 11.36 -5.68
C LEU A 83 -7.42 11.79 -5.33
N VAL A 84 -6.51 10.84 -5.10
CA VAL A 84 -5.09 11.14 -4.81
C VAL A 84 -4.45 11.88 -5.97
N THR A 85 -4.67 11.46 -7.21
CA THR A 85 -4.12 12.10 -8.41
C THR A 85 -4.60 13.54 -8.56
N LYS A 86 -5.84 13.84 -8.16
CA LYS A 86 -6.40 15.21 -8.20
C LYS A 86 -5.96 16.07 -7.02
N VAL A 87 -5.87 15.51 -5.82
CA VAL A 87 -5.52 16.25 -4.60
C VAL A 87 -4.01 16.53 -4.54
N PHE A 88 -3.17 15.62 -5.06
CA PHE A 88 -1.72 15.74 -4.97
C PHE A 88 -1.16 17.06 -5.53
N PRO A 89 -1.50 17.51 -6.77
CA PRO A 89 -1.00 18.77 -7.30
C PRO A 89 -1.40 19.97 -6.44
N THR A 90 -2.67 20.04 -6.04
CA THR A 90 -3.19 21.11 -5.19
C THR A 90 -2.50 21.14 -3.83
N MET A 91 -2.24 19.97 -3.23
CA MET A 91 -1.56 19.86 -1.95
C MET A 91 -0.09 20.28 -2.07
N ASN A 92 0.57 19.89 -3.17
CA ASN A 92 1.95 20.25 -3.44
C ASN A 92 2.14 21.75 -3.67
N GLU A 93 1.20 22.40 -4.36
CA GLU A 93 1.21 23.85 -4.61
C GLU A 93 0.90 24.68 -3.36
N THR A 94 0.03 24.18 -2.47
CA THR A 94 -0.45 24.94 -1.30
C THR A 94 0.37 24.71 -0.03
N LEU A 95 0.80 23.47 0.22
CA LEU A 95 1.54 23.08 1.43
C LEU A 95 3.04 22.87 1.18
N GLY A 96 3.46 22.81 -0.09
CA GLY A 96 4.82 22.49 -0.48
C GLY A 96 5.12 21.00 -0.47
N SER A 97 6.16 20.62 -1.21
CA SER A 97 6.57 19.22 -1.37
C SER A 97 6.97 18.56 -0.05
N ASP A 98 7.66 19.27 0.84
CA ASP A 98 8.03 18.84 2.20
C ASP A 98 6.83 18.20 2.92
N ILE A 99 5.78 19.00 3.13
CA ILE A 99 4.66 18.63 3.99
C ILE A 99 3.84 17.55 3.29
N THR A 100 3.70 17.68 1.97
CA THR A 100 2.99 16.72 1.11
C THR A 100 3.58 15.31 1.28
N PHE A 101 4.89 15.15 1.11
CA PHE A 101 5.54 13.83 1.24
C PHE A 101 5.53 13.30 2.69
N TRP A 102 5.60 14.17 3.70
CA TRP A 102 5.45 13.75 5.10
C TRP A 102 4.04 13.22 5.41
N ILE A 103 2.99 13.85 4.87
CA ILE A 103 1.61 13.36 4.99
C ILE A 103 1.48 11.97 4.35
N PHE A 104 2.01 11.79 3.14
CA PHE A 104 1.98 10.46 2.48
C PHE A 104 2.79 9.40 3.25
N THR A 105 3.93 9.79 3.82
CA THR A 105 4.73 8.92 4.69
C THR A 105 3.92 8.47 5.90
N PHE A 106 3.26 9.41 6.58
CA PHE A 106 2.39 9.12 7.71
C PHE A 106 1.24 8.19 7.32
N MET A 107 0.54 8.48 6.21
CA MET A 107 -0.53 7.60 5.72
C MET A 107 -0.02 6.19 5.41
N MET A 108 1.19 6.04 4.86
CA MET A 108 1.77 4.72 4.62
C MET A 108 2.14 3.97 5.90
N VAL A 109 2.59 4.68 6.94
CA VAL A 109 2.82 4.08 8.27
C VAL A 109 1.50 3.61 8.86
N VAL A 110 0.44 4.42 8.79
CA VAL A 110 -0.91 4.05 9.25
C VAL A 110 -1.45 2.86 8.45
N ALA A 111 -1.30 2.86 7.13
CA ALA A 111 -1.72 1.75 6.28
C ALA A 111 -0.94 0.47 6.60
N THR A 112 0.37 0.58 6.84
CA THR A 112 1.21 -0.55 7.24
C THR A 112 0.81 -1.08 8.61
N ALA A 113 0.50 -0.21 9.57
CA ALA A 113 -0.02 -0.61 10.88
C ALA A 113 -1.39 -1.28 10.75
N PHE A 114 -2.30 -0.73 9.94
CA PHE A 114 -3.60 -1.32 9.67
C PHE A 114 -3.44 -2.73 9.08
N VAL A 115 -2.58 -2.90 8.07
CA VAL A 115 -2.28 -4.22 7.50
C VAL A 115 -1.66 -5.13 8.56
N PHE A 116 -0.71 -4.65 9.36
CA PHE A 116 -0.07 -5.46 10.39
C PHE A 116 -1.04 -5.94 11.49
N PHE A 117 -1.98 -5.12 11.91
CA PHE A 117 -2.92 -5.46 12.99
C PHE A 117 -4.22 -6.13 12.50
N LEU A 118 -4.77 -5.72 11.34
CA LEU A 118 -6.06 -6.22 10.83
C LEU A 118 -5.94 -7.26 9.73
N VAL A 119 -4.80 -7.35 9.04
CA VAL A 119 -4.54 -8.47 8.13
C VAL A 119 -3.68 -9.46 8.90
N PRO A 120 -4.29 -10.41 9.65
CA PRO A 120 -3.51 -11.50 10.23
C PRO A 120 -2.73 -12.13 9.08
N GLU A 121 -1.40 -12.22 9.23
CA GLU A 121 -0.53 -12.80 8.21
C GLU A 121 -1.13 -14.16 7.81
N THR A 122 -1.70 -14.24 6.60
CA THR A 122 -2.10 -15.49 5.95
C THR A 122 -0.89 -16.34 5.57
N LYS A 123 0.28 -16.07 6.17
CA LYS A 123 1.59 -16.53 5.73
C LYS A 123 1.95 -17.91 6.29
N ASP A 124 1.25 -18.36 7.34
CA ASP A 124 1.42 -19.70 7.93
C ASP A 124 0.16 -20.59 7.80
N LYS A 125 -0.84 -20.18 7.02
CA LYS A 125 -1.94 -21.07 6.60
C LYS A 125 -1.95 -21.16 5.09
N SER A 126 -1.91 -22.38 4.57
CA SER A 126 -2.11 -22.57 3.14
C SER A 126 -3.52 -22.10 2.76
N LEU A 127 -3.68 -21.53 1.57
CA LEU A 127 -5.00 -21.17 1.02
C LEU A 127 -6.01 -22.33 1.06
N ALA A 128 -5.51 -23.58 1.04
CA ALA A 128 -6.30 -24.78 1.21
C ALA A 128 -6.91 -24.90 2.62
N GLU A 129 -6.18 -24.58 3.69
CA GLU A 129 -6.69 -24.63 5.07
C GLU A 129 -7.74 -23.56 5.35
N VAL A 130 -7.59 -22.36 4.77
CA VAL A 130 -8.59 -21.28 4.89
C VAL A 130 -9.88 -21.63 4.14
N GLN A 131 -9.77 -22.31 3.00
CA GLN A 131 -10.94 -22.80 2.26
C GLN A 131 -11.64 -23.97 2.96
N ASP A 132 -10.91 -24.86 3.65
CA ASP A 132 -11.49 -26.00 4.39
C ASP A 132 -12.21 -25.54 5.66
N GLU A 133 -11.67 -24.56 6.37
CA GLU A 133 -12.25 -24.02 7.60
C GLU A 133 -13.53 -23.19 7.30
N LEU A 134 -13.57 -22.48 6.15
CA LEU A 134 -14.76 -21.75 5.67
C LEU A 134 -15.83 -22.65 5.04
N ARG A 135 -15.47 -23.83 4.52
CA ARG A 135 -16.41 -24.81 3.94
C ARG A 135 -17.13 -25.67 4.99
N GLY A 136 -16.84 -25.51 6.27
CA GLY A 136 -17.64 -26.09 7.36
C GLY A 136 -17.44 -27.58 7.58
N HIS A 137 -16.25 -28.13 7.37
CA HIS A 137 -15.93 -29.45 7.90
C HIS A 137 -15.61 -29.36 9.40
N GLN A 138 -16.67 -29.29 10.22
CA GLN A 138 -16.62 -29.91 11.54
C GLN A 138 -16.31 -31.40 11.32
N SER A 139 -15.04 -31.80 11.49
CA SER A 139 -14.71 -33.20 11.70
C SER A 139 -15.29 -33.62 13.04
N ARG A 140 -16.53 -34.09 12.94
CA ARG A 140 -17.20 -34.86 13.97
C ARG A 140 -16.50 -36.23 14.02
N THR A 141 -15.48 -36.35 14.84
CA THR A 141 -14.90 -37.63 15.29
C THR A 141 -14.61 -37.44 16.78
N SER A 142 -15.59 -37.77 17.63
CA SER A 142 -15.75 -39.07 18.29
C SER A 142 -14.68 -39.36 19.33
#